data_AF-A0A7V1EPJ7-F1
#
_entry.id   AF-A0A7V1EPJ7-F1
#
_cell.length_a   1.000
_cell.length_b   1.000
_cell.length_c   1.000
_cell.angle_alpha   90.00
_cell.angle_beta   90.00
_cell.angle_gamma   90.00
#
_symmetry.space_group_name_H-M   'P 1'
#
loop_
_entity.id
_entity.type
_entity.pdbx_description
1 polymer ?
#
loop_
_entity_poly.entity_id
_entity_poly.type
_entity_poly.pdbx_seq_one_letter_code
_entity_poly.pdbx_strand_id
1 'polypeptide(L)' 'MSENNFLNRQDRLKQQLGKLELDGILLTNLTSIRYICGFTGSTASCLITNEGSFFISDGR' A
#
# COMPACT_ATOMS: atom_id res chain seq x y z
N MET A 1 -3.40 15.07 -6.59
CA MET A 1 -3.22 13.82 -7.38
C MET A 1 -4.56 13.13 -7.42
N SER A 2 -5.07 12.72 -8.58
CA SER A 2 -6.36 12.03 -8.67
C SER A 2 -6.27 10.65 -7.98
N GLU A 3 -7.29 10.27 -7.22
CA GLU A 3 -7.39 8.97 -6.51
C GLU A 3 -7.04 7.77 -7.43
N ASN A 4 -7.36 7.89 -8.73
CA ASN A 4 -7.02 6.92 -9.77
C ASN A 4 -5.53 6.52 -9.80
N ASN A 5 -4.59 7.39 -9.41
CA ASN A 5 -3.17 7.06 -9.45
C ASN A 5 -2.75 6.07 -8.36
N PHE A 6 -3.33 6.15 -7.16
CA PHE A 6 -2.98 5.25 -6.05
C PHE A 6 -3.56 3.86 -6.27
N LEU A 7 -4.81 3.79 -6.74
CA LEU A 7 -5.46 2.53 -7.12
C LEU A 7 -4.65 1.81 -8.19
N ASN A 8 -4.25 2.50 -9.26
CA ASN A 8 -3.40 1.92 -10.32
C ASN A 8 -2.06 1.37 -9.79
N ARG A 9 -1.44 2.02 -8.79
CA ARG A 9 -0.19 1.53 -8.19
C ARG A 9 -0.44 0.28 -7.33
N GLN A 10 -1.53 0.26 -6.56
CA GLN A 10 -1.92 -0.89 -5.77
C GLN A 10 -2.27 -2.09 -6.65
N ASP A 11 -2.98 -1.89 -7.76
CA ASP A 11 -3.33 -2.96 -8.69
C ASP A 11 -2.09 -3.57 -9.34
N ARG A 12 -1.14 -2.72 -9.78
CA ARG A 12 0.15 -3.20 -10.31
C ARG A 12 0.94 -3.99 -9.27
N LEU A 13 0.93 -3.54 -8.01
CA LEU A 13 1.59 -4.26 -6.92
C LEU A 13 0.93 -5.62 -6.68
N LYS A 14 -0.40 -5.69 -6.61
CA LYS A 14 -1.14 -6.96 -6.47
C LYS A 14 -0.85 -7.93 -7.61
N GLN A 15 -0.79 -7.43 -8.86
CA GLN A 15 -0.41 -8.25 -10.01
C GLN A 15 1.01 -8.82 -9.90
N GLN A 16 1.97 -8.05 -9.37
CA GLN A 16 3.34 -8.54 -9.17
C GLN A 16 3.41 -9.56 -8.03
N LEU A 17 2.68 -9.34 -6.93
CA LEU A 17 2.59 -10.31 -5.84
C LEU A 17 2.03 -11.65 -6.33
N GLY A 18 0.97 -11.62 -7.14
CA GLY A 18 0.40 -12.83 -7.76
C GLY A 18 1.38 -13.56 -8.68
N LYS A 19 2.19 -12.83 -9.46
CA LYS A 19 3.24 -13.45 -10.30
C LYS A 19 4.37 -14.10 -9.50
N LEU A 20 4.61 -13.61 -8.29
CA LEU A 20 5.64 -14.13 -7.38
C LEU A 20 5.09 -15.17 -6.41
N GLU A 21 3.82 -15.55 -6.53
CA GLU A 21 3.13 -16.47 -5.62
C GLU A 21 3.21 -16.01 -4.15
N LEU A 22 3.09 -14.69 -3.93
CA LEU A 22 3.10 -14.07 -2.60
C LEU A 22 1.68 -13.65 -2.20
N ASP A 23 1.29 -13.98 -0.98
CA ASP A 23 -0.05 -13.64 -0.44
C ASP A 23 -0.23 -12.15 -0.14
N GLY A 24 0.87 -11.45 0.13
CA GLY A 24 0.84 -10.03 0.46
C GLY A 24 2.21 -9.43 0.78
N ILE A 25 2.20 -8.14 1.09
CA ILE A 25 3.37 -7.36 1.51
C ILE A 25 3.00 -6.39 2.63
N LEU A 26 3.86 -6.34 3.65
CA LEU A 26 3.79 -5.33 4.71
C LEU A 26 4.80 -4.22 4.45
N LEU A 27 4.30 -3.01 4.22
CA LEU A 27 5.08 -1.81 4.01
C LEU A 27 5.22 -1.04 5.33
N THR A 28 6.46 -0.90 5.80
CA THR A 28 6.82 -0.11 6.99
C THR A 28 7.61 1.14 6.67
N ASN A 29 8.14 1.26 5.45
CA ASN A 29 8.86 2.44 4.99
C ASN A 29 7.87 3.55 4.58
N LEU A 30 7.99 4.73 5.22
CA LEU A 30 7.08 5.86 4.98
C LEU A 30 7.11 6.39 3.54
N THR A 31 8.25 6.31 2.84
CA THR A 31 8.33 6.72 1.42
C THR A 31 7.49 5.79 0.56
N SER A 32 7.56 4.48 0.78
CA SER A 32 6.72 3.50 0.08
C SER A 32 5.24 3.68 0.40
N ILE A 33 4.90 3.98 1.67
CA ILE A 33 3.53 4.26 2.09
C ILE A 33 2.98 5.52 1.41
N ARG A 34 3.73 6.63 1.45
CA ARG A 34 3.40 7.88 0.74
C ARG A 34 3.18 7.65 -0.75
N TYR A 35 4.02 6.81 -1.36
CA TYR A 35 3.90 6.46 -2.76
C TYR A 35 2.63 5.64 -3.07
N ILE A 36 2.29 4.66 -2.23
CA ILE A 36 1.24 3.69 -2.54
C ILE A 36 -0.18 4.20 -2.24
N CYS A 37 -0.34 4.99 -1.17
CA CYS A 37 -1.66 5.46 -0.72
C CYS A 37 -1.76 6.97 -0.49
N GLY A 38 -0.66 7.72 -0.63
CA GLY A 38 -0.68 9.18 -0.50
C GLY A 38 -0.71 9.68 0.95
N PHE A 39 -0.62 8.81 1.95
CA PHE A 39 -0.59 9.20 3.36
C PHE A 39 0.62 10.09 3.66
N THR A 40 0.41 11.22 4.34
CA THR A 40 1.46 12.23 4.60
C THR A 40 1.90 12.36 6.05
N GLY A 41 1.35 11.57 6.97
CA GLY A 41 1.72 11.60 8.39
C GLY A 41 3.08 10.94 8.70
N SER A 42 3.46 10.95 9.98
CA SER A 42 4.79 10.54 10.46
C SER A 42 4.88 9.07 10.87
N THR A 43 3.76 8.40 11.11
CA THR A 43 3.74 6.99 11.53
C THR A 43 2.67 6.27 10.74
N ALA A 44 3.04 5.17 10.07
CA ALA A 44 2.08 4.31 9.41
C ALA A 44 2.68 2.94 9.09
N SER A 45 1.81 1.97 8.87
CA SER A 45 2.11 0.72 8.18
C SER A 45 0.99 0.43 7.19
N CYS A 46 1.31 -0.24 6.08
CA CYS A 46 0.32 -0.63 5.07
C CYS A 46 0.49 -2.11 4.72
N LEU A 47 -0.58 -2.88 4.86
CA LEU A 47 -0.64 -4.28 4.45
C LEU A 47 -1.42 -4.37 3.15
N ILE A 48 -0.80 -4.90 2.10
CA ILE A 48 -1.46 -5.12 0.81
C ILE A 48 -1.46 -6.62 0.54
N THR A 49 -2.65 -7.16 0.34
CA THR A 49 -2.91 -8.57 0.02
C THR A 49 -3.74 -8.64 -1.25
N ASN A 50 -3.94 -9.86 -1.76
CA ASN A 50 -4.87 -10.06 -2.87
C ASN A 50 -6.33 -9.78 -2.46
N GLU A 51 -6.67 -9.94 -1.18
CA GLU A 51 -8.01 -9.70 -0.64
C GLU A 51 -8.31 -8.22 -0.38
N GLY A 52 -7.28 -7.42 -0.11
CA GLY A 52 -7.48 -6.02 0.27
C GLY A 52 -6.21 -5.25 0.59
N SER A 53 -6.38 -3.95 0.72
CA SER A 53 -5.34 -3.01 1.15
C SER A 53 -5.77 -2.42 2.50
N PHE A 54 -4.90 -2.53 3.51
CA PHE A 54 -5.15 -2.05 4.86
C PHE A 54 -4.10 -1.01 5.24
N PHE A 55 -4.56 0.08 5.83
CA PHE A 55 -3.71 1.14 6.34
C PHE A 55 -3.86 1.22 7.85
N ILE A 56 -2.73 1.30 8.55
CA ILE A 56 -2.67 1.29 10.01
C ILE A 56 -1.85 2.50 10.44
N SER A 57 -2.43 3.35 11.27
CA SER A 57 -1.79 4.53 11.87
C SER A 57 -2.31 4.72 13.28
N ASP A 58 -1.54 5.39 14.12
CA ASP A 58 -2.07 5.91 15.37
C ASP A 58 -2.94 7.16 15.13
N GLY A 59 -3.78 7.51 16.12
CA GLY A 59 -4.80 8.55 16.01
C GLY A 59 -4.34 9.96 16.42
N ARG A 60 -3.04 10.26 16.33
CA ARG A 60 -2.48 11.59 16.63
C ARG A 60 -2.99 12.68 15.70
#